data_AF-A0A3S0ZXJ5-F1
#
_entry.id   AF-A0A3S0ZXJ5-F1
#
_cell.length_a   1.000
_cell.length_b   1.000
_cell.length_c   1.000
_cell.angle_alpha   90.00
_cell.angle_beta   90.00
_cell.angle_gamma   90.00
#
_symmetry.space_group_name_H-M   'P 1'
#
loop_
_entity.id
_entity.type
_entity.pdbx_description
1 polymer ?
#
loop_
_entity_poly.entity_id
_entity_poly.type
_entity_poly.pdbx_seq_one_letter_code
_entity_poly.pdbx_strand_id
1 'polypeptide(L)'
;MKCWGSSWSIQFFILAVFVATFCCGKVECQPTMSSIISYSAAMLRELRPQCLSSCEHTQHTFPQQPGRKRGRKGGVKQRSRRRKAKQFLPTFVFGNIRSIGNKLDELSACSKHLYEYREASFLGFVETWLNDRTPDSAINIDGFSVLRGDRTEASKKSRGGGVCLYVNERWANKNNVTVYEKICTPHIELLSVNVRPYYLPREFTSVVINIVYIPETNLGPEAIELLTSRINDQETRSPDAIKLIVGDFNHCLLDTALPHYHQHVTCTTRGTTTLDLCYSNIPDAYKSIPLPPLGASDHNNVYLIPKYRPVLKTKKPTTRVVEECLPIKKEEMLKMLC
;
A
#
# COMPACT_ATOMS: atom_id res chain seq x y z
N MET A 1 2.06 89.24 -10.61
CA MET A 1 1.80 89.38 -9.15
C MET A 1 1.59 87.99 -8.56
N LYS A 2 2.25 87.70 -7.42
CA LYS A 2 2.19 86.50 -6.55
C LYS A 2 2.76 85.22 -7.19
N CYS A 3 3.98 84.73 -6.96
CA CYS A 3 4.84 84.59 -5.77
C CYS A 3 4.27 83.71 -4.64
N TRP A 4 5.11 82.72 -4.23
CA TRP A 4 4.99 81.65 -3.22
C TRP A 4 4.49 80.31 -3.79
N GLY A 5 5.15 79.16 -3.59
CA GLY A 5 6.32 78.85 -2.78
C GLY A 5 6.85 77.46 -3.14
N SER A 6 8.12 77.44 -3.49
CA SER A 6 9.03 76.29 -3.56
C SER A 6 9.16 75.64 -2.18
N SER A 7 8.56 74.46 -1.97
CA SER A 7 8.81 73.67 -0.75
C SER A 7 8.42 72.19 -0.87
N TRP A 8 8.67 71.55 -2.02
CA TRP A 8 8.42 70.10 -2.18
C TRP A 8 9.63 69.33 -2.77
N SER A 9 10.81 69.96 -2.79
CA SER A 9 12.07 69.32 -3.24
C SER A 9 13.11 69.17 -2.12
N ILE A 10 12.79 69.60 -0.90
CA ILE A 10 13.71 69.58 0.26
C ILE A 10 13.38 68.41 1.22
N GLN A 11 12.14 67.90 1.23
CA GLN A 11 11.76 66.76 2.09
C GLN A 11 12.25 65.39 1.55
N PHE A 12 12.51 65.27 0.25
CA PHE A 12 13.10 64.04 -0.32
C PHE A 12 14.63 63.95 -0.15
N PHE A 13 15.31 65.08 0.06
CA PHE A 13 16.76 65.10 0.27
C PHE A 13 17.15 64.78 1.72
N ILE A 14 16.30 65.09 2.71
CA ILE A 14 16.59 64.83 4.13
C ILE A 14 16.38 63.36 4.51
N LEU A 15 15.51 62.63 3.80
CA LEU A 15 15.31 61.19 4.05
C LEU A 15 16.41 60.31 3.41
N ALA A 16 17.01 60.76 2.31
CA ALA A 16 18.11 60.05 1.63
C ALA A 16 19.46 60.20 2.34
N VAL A 17 19.67 61.30 3.08
CA VAL A 17 20.89 61.55 3.86
C VAL A 17 20.90 60.79 5.19
N PHE A 18 19.74 60.30 5.68
CA PHE A 18 19.68 59.49 6.92
C PHE A 18 19.92 57.99 6.71
N VAL A 19 19.87 57.49 5.47
CA VAL A 19 20.07 56.05 5.18
C VAL A 19 21.48 55.76 4.64
N ALA A 20 22.19 56.76 4.11
CA ALA A 20 23.54 56.58 3.54
C ALA A 20 24.70 56.70 4.56
N THR A 21 24.44 57.13 5.80
CA THR A 21 25.48 57.31 6.85
C THR A 21 25.59 56.16 7.85
N PHE A 22 24.96 55.01 7.60
CA PHE A 22 25.05 53.83 8.49
C PHE A 22 25.93 52.69 7.94
N CYS A 23 26.66 52.90 6.84
CA CYS A 23 27.51 51.88 6.22
C CYS A 23 28.93 52.36 5.89
N CYS A 24 29.63 52.96 6.84
CA CYS A 24 31.10 52.86 6.90
C CYS A 24 31.62 53.44 8.23
N GLY A 25 31.75 52.58 9.22
CA GLY A 25 32.50 52.86 10.44
C GLY A 25 33.17 51.57 10.89
N LYS A 26 34.46 51.41 10.56
CA LYS A 26 35.30 50.37 11.17
C LYS A 26 35.39 50.69 12.66
N VAL A 27 34.82 49.84 13.49
CA VAL A 27 35.09 49.82 14.94
C VAL A 27 35.81 48.52 15.22
N GLU A 28 37.09 48.67 15.53
CA GLU A 28 37.93 47.65 16.12
C GLU A 28 37.51 47.51 17.58
N CYS A 29 36.81 46.41 17.89
CA CYS A 29 36.40 46.08 19.26
C CYS A 29 37.11 44.79 19.70
N GLN A 30 37.93 44.95 20.74
CA GLN A 30 38.49 43.87 21.53
C GLN A 30 37.38 42.98 22.09
N PRO A 31 37.52 41.64 22.07
CA PRO A 31 36.50 40.75 22.60
C PRO A 31 36.54 40.78 24.13
N THR A 32 35.51 41.39 24.73
CA THR A 32 35.15 41.16 26.13
C THR A 32 34.74 39.70 26.29
N MET A 33 35.57 38.94 27.00
CA MET A 33 35.34 37.54 27.37
C MET A 33 34.04 37.40 28.17
N SER A 34 32.95 36.99 27.53
CA SER A 34 31.90 36.24 28.22
C SER A 34 32.35 34.79 28.27
N SER A 35 32.75 34.33 29.45
CA SER A 35 33.21 32.96 29.68
C SER A 35 32.07 31.97 29.43
N ILE A 36 32.00 31.43 28.21
CA ILE A 36 31.20 30.24 27.93
C ILE A 36 31.90 29.09 28.67
N ILE A 37 31.31 28.64 29.76
CA ILE A 37 31.80 27.48 30.50
C ILE A 37 31.58 26.24 29.62
N SER A 38 32.60 25.81 28.90
CA SER A 38 32.59 24.55 28.15
C SER A 38 33.31 23.47 28.95
N TYR A 39 32.54 22.52 29.48
CA TYR A 39 33.10 21.35 30.14
C TYR A 39 33.57 20.32 29.10
N SER A 40 34.81 19.85 29.22
CA SER A 40 35.29 18.73 28.41
C SER A 40 34.65 17.41 28.88
N ALA A 41 34.51 16.45 27.98
CA ALA A 41 33.93 15.14 28.31
C ALA A 41 34.71 14.37 29.39
N ALA A 42 35.99 14.69 29.60
CA ALA A 42 36.79 14.15 30.70
C ALA A 42 36.40 14.77 32.05
N MET A 43 36.22 16.09 32.07
CA MET A 43 35.84 16.84 33.27
C MET A 43 34.45 16.43 33.79
N LEU A 44 33.51 16.12 32.90
CA LEU A 44 32.19 15.60 33.28
C LEU A 44 32.23 14.15 33.82
N ARG A 45 33.27 13.37 33.51
CA ARG A 45 33.41 11.99 34.00
C ARG A 45 33.98 11.94 35.42
N GLU A 46 34.84 12.88 35.78
CA GLU A 46 35.38 13.00 37.13
C GLU A 46 34.33 13.45 38.16
N LEU A 47 33.31 14.19 37.71
CA LEU A 47 32.19 14.65 38.55
C LEU A 47 31.14 13.55 38.84
N ARG A 48 31.29 12.33 38.31
CA ARG A 48 30.40 11.23 38.70
C ARG A 48 30.71 10.76 40.13
N PRO A 49 29.69 10.60 40.99
CA PRO A 49 29.90 9.98 42.30
C PRO A 49 30.55 8.61 42.12
N GLN A 50 31.68 8.39 42.79
CA GLN A 50 32.24 7.05 42.90
C GLN A 50 31.24 6.20 43.68
N CYS A 51 30.75 5.15 43.04
CA CYS A 51 29.88 4.17 43.70
C CYS A 51 30.68 3.58 44.87
N LEU A 52 30.16 3.71 46.09
CA LEU A 52 30.67 2.99 47.25
C LEU A 52 30.73 1.49 46.89
N SER A 53 31.94 0.93 46.90
CA SER A 53 32.16 -0.48 47.21
C SER A 53 31.58 -0.73 48.61
N SER A 54 30.86 -1.78 48.94
CA SER A 54 30.86 -3.16 48.46
C SER A 54 29.68 -3.87 49.14
N CYS A 55 28.93 -4.69 48.41
CA CYS A 55 28.23 -5.82 49.00
C CYS A 55 28.87 -7.09 48.42
N GLU A 56 29.54 -7.86 49.28
CA GLU A 56 30.11 -9.15 48.94
C GLU A 56 28.98 -10.13 48.58
N HIS A 57 28.62 -10.17 47.30
CA HIS A 57 27.92 -11.31 46.74
C HIS A 57 28.97 -12.33 46.32
N THR A 58 29.05 -13.43 47.07
CA THR A 58 29.76 -14.64 46.69
C THR A 58 29.39 -15.00 45.25
N GLN A 59 30.34 -14.85 44.33
CA GLN A 59 30.14 -15.17 42.93
C GLN A 59 30.08 -16.69 42.78
N HIS A 60 28.87 -17.25 42.82
CA HIS A 60 28.64 -18.55 42.21
C HIS A 60 28.81 -18.38 40.69
N THR A 61 29.95 -18.81 40.17
CA THR A 61 30.24 -18.83 38.75
C THR A 61 29.37 -19.89 38.08
N PHE A 62 28.17 -19.51 37.65
CA PHE A 62 27.39 -20.35 36.74
C PHE A 62 28.15 -20.44 35.42
N PRO A 63 28.34 -21.65 34.84
CA PRO A 63 28.99 -21.77 33.54
C PRO A 63 28.17 -20.98 32.51
N GLN A 64 28.79 -19.96 31.92
CA GLN A 64 28.17 -19.14 30.88
C GLN A 64 27.88 -20.05 29.68
N GLN A 65 26.62 -20.46 29.52
CA GLN A 65 26.21 -21.08 28.27
C GLN A 65 26.37 -20.05 27.15
N PRO A 66 26.94 -20.42 25.99
CA PRO A 66 27.08 -19.49 24.88
C PRO A 66 25.71 -18.95 24.52
N GLY A 67 25.56 -17.62 24.60
CA GLY A 67 24.29 -16.94 24.34
C GLY A 67 23.73 -17.38 22.99
N ARG A 68 22.56 -18.01 22.99
CA ARG A 68 21.86 -18.41 21.75
C ARG A 68 21.77 -17.18 20.85
N LYS A 69 22.32 -17.28 19.63
CA LYS A 69 22.18 -16.23 18.61
C LYS A 69 20.70 -15.86 18.50
N ARG A 70 20.37 -14.59 18.80
CA ARG A 70 19.00 -14.08 18.72
C ARG A 70 18.46 -14.38 17.33
N GLY A 71 17.36 -15.13 17.26
CA GLY A 71 16.73 -15.48 15.99
C GLY A 71 16.39 -14.24 15.16
N ARG A 72 16.31 -14.40 13.83
CA ARG A 72 15.92 -13.30 12.93
C ARG A 72 14.52 -12.81 13.30
N LYS A 73 14.27 -11.48 13.25
CA LYS A 73 12.94 -10.89 13.43
C LYS A 73 11.91 -11.61 12.53
N GLY A 74 10.84 -12.12 13.15
CA GLY A 74 9.76 -12.87 12.50
C GLY A 74 8.57 -11.99 12.10
N GLY A 75 7.43 -12.62 11.78
CA GLY A 75 6.16 -11.94 11.51
C GLY A 75 5.80 -11.79 10.03
N VAL A 76 4.50 -11.68 9.75
CA VAL A 76 3.93 -11.63 8.38
C VAL A 76 4.50 -10.47 7.59
N LYS A 77 4.54 -9.26 8.18
CA LYS A 77 5.12 -8.05 7.56
C LYS A 77 6.59 -8.25 7.16
N GLN A 78 7.41 -8.84 8.03
CA GLN A 78 8.83 -9.07 7.73
C GLN A 78 9.03 -10.17 6.67
N ARG A 79 8.19 -11.20 6.66
CA ARG A 79 8.21 -12.24 5.62
C ARG A 79 7.87 -11.65 4.26
N SER A 80 6.81 -10.85 4.18
CA SER A 80 6.45 -10.13 2.96
C SER A 80 7.62 -9.24 2.52
N ARG A 81 8.18 -8.41 3.41
CA ARG A 81 9.34 -7.56 3.10
C ARG A 81 10.54 -8.27 2.48
N ARG A 82 10.83 -9.51 2.91
CA ARG A 82 11.94 -10.30 2.37
C ARG A 82 11.72 -10.78 0.93
N ARG A 83 10.47 -10.92 0.50
CA ARG A 83 10.13 -11.44 -0.83
C ARG A 83 9.98 -10.36 -1.90
N LYS A 84 9.78 -9.09 -1.50
CA LYS A 84 9.56 -7.96 -2.42
C LYS A 84 8.47 -8.30 -3.45
N ALA A 85 8.75 -8.18 -4.74
CA ALA A 85 7.83 -8.52 -5.84
C ALA A 85 7.49 -10.02 -5.98
N LYS A 86 8.17 -10.94 -5.30
CA LYS A 86 7.93 -12.40 -5.42
C LYS A 86 6.99 -12.94 -4.35
N GLN A 87 5.96 -12.17 -3.99
CA GLN A 87 4.93 -12.63 -3.06
C GLN A 87 4.13 -13.80 -3.65
N PHE A 88 3.54 -14.62 -2.78
CA PHE A 88 2.68 -15.72 -3.21
C PHE A 88 1.27 -15.27 -3.56
N LEU A 89 0.77 -14.30 -2.79
CA LEU A 89 -0.43 -13.53 -3.07
C LEU A 89 -0.03 -12.07 -3.16
N PRO A 90 -0.72 -11.24 -3.94
CA PRO A 90 -0.37 -9.82 -4.08
C PRO A 90 -0.45 -9.07 -2.74
N THR A 91 0.28 -7.97 -2.63
CA THR A 91 0.03 -6.97 -1.57
C THR A 91 -0.87 -5.89 -2.13
N PHE A 92 -1.80 -5.38 -1.32
CA PHE A 92 -2.84 -4.48 -1.82
C PHE A 92 -2.99 -3.30 -0.87
N VAL A 93 -2.88 -2.07 -1.37
CA VAL A 93 -3.36 -0.87 -0.65
C VAL A 93 -4.65 -0.41 -1.32
N PHE A 94 -5.73 -0.26 -0.56
CA PHE A 94 -6.96 0.27 -1.12
C PHE A 94 -7.72 1.17 -0.16
N GLY A 95 -8.63 1.98 -0.70
CA GLY A 95 -9.52 2.81 0.10
C GLY A 95 -10.32 3.81 -0.73
N ASN A 96 -11.30 4.42 -0.09
CA ASN A 96 -12.06 5.52 -0.64
C ASN A 96 -11.28 6.85 -0.53
N ILE A 97 -10.95 7.44 -1.68
CA ILE A 97 -10.12 8.66 -1.72
C ILE A 97 -10.98 9.93 -1.72
N ARG A 98 -12.26 9.87 -2.09
CA ARG A 98 -13.12 11.05 -2.30
C ARG A 98 -12.45 12.14 -3.15
N SER A 99 -12.32 11.91 -4.45
CA SER A 99 -11.56 12.70 -5.43
C SER A 99 -10.05 12.50 -5.38
N ILE A 100 -9.49 11.96 -6.46
CA ILE A 100 -8.04 11.74 -6.58
C ILE A 100 -7.27 13.00 -6.97
N GLY A 101 -7.91 13.95 -7.67
CA GLY A 101 -7.21 15.04 -8.37
C GLY A 101 -6.32 15.90 -7.49
N ASN A 102 -6.73 16.19 -6.25
CA ASN A 102 -5.95 16.99 -5.30
C ASN A 102 -4.98 16.18 -4.43
N LYS A 103 -4.89 14.86 -4.63
CA LYS A 103 -4.12 13.94 -3.77
C LYS A 103 -3.02 13.19 -4.54
N LEU A 104 -2.85 13.48 -5.83
CA LEU A 104 -1.84 12.82 -6.67
C LEU A 104 -0.42 13.10 -6.21
N ASP A 105 -0.11 14.32 -5.78
CA ASP A 105 1.22 14.68 -5.27
C ASP A 105 1.56 13.91 -3.99
N GLU A 106 0.60 13.83 -3.06
CA GLU A 106 0.74 13.03 -1.85
C GLU A 106 0.88 11.54 -2.18
N LEU A 107 0.04 11.01 -3.07
CA LEU A 107 0.08 9.61 -3.48
C LEU A 107 1.42 9.26 -4.18
N SER A 108 1.95 10.19 -4.98
CA SER A 108 3.27 10.08 -5.60
C SER A 108 4.39 10.08 -4.55
N ALA A 109 4.30 10.95 -3.55
CA ALA A 109 5.24 10.97 -2.42
C ALA A 109 5.15 9.67 -1.60
N CYS A 110 3.94 9.17 -1.33
CA CYS A 110 3.70 7.89 -0.66
C CYS A 110 4.33 6.74 -1.45
N SER A 111 4.09 6.67 -2.77
CA SER A 111 4.67 5.66 -3.66
C SER A 111 6.20 5.69 -3.66
N LYS A 112 6.83 6.87 -3.52
CA LYS A 112 8.29 6.99 -3.47
C LYS A 112 8.87 6.62 -2.11
N HIS A 113 8.31 7.17 -1.03
CA HIS A 113 8.94 7.16 0.29
C HIS A 113 8.40 6.06 1.22
N LEU A 114 7.11 5.73 1.13
CA LEU A 114 6.49 4.73 1.99
C LEU A 114 6.63 3.34 1.40
N TYR A 115 7.18 2.40 2.18
CA TYR A 115 7.38 1.03 1.75
C TYR A 115 6.07 0.36 1.34
N GLU A 116 5.02 0.61 2.11
CA GLU A 116 3.69 0.04 1.96
C GLU A 116 3.08 0.36 0.58
N TYR A 117 3.25 1.59 0.08
CA TYR A 117 2.77 1.99 -1.24
C TYR A 117 3.74 1.56 -2.35
N ARG A 118 5.05 1.81 -2.16
CA ARG A 118 6.07 1.52 -3.18
C ARG A 118 6.12 0.06 -3.62
N GLU A 119 5.98 -0.85 -2.66
CA GLU A 119 6.14 -2.29 -2.88
C GLU A 119 4.80 -3.03 -2.93
N ALA A 120 3.67 -2.31 -2.81
CA ALA A 120 2.36 -2.88 -3.04
C ALA A 120 2.27 -3.42 -4.48
N SER A 121 1.66 -4.58 -4.65
CA SER A 121 1.36 -5.13 -5.97
C SER A 121 0.27 -4.31 -6.67
N PHE A 122 -0.70 -3.85 -5.88
CA PHE A 122 -1.84 -3.06 -6.35
C PHE A 122 -2.11 -1.87 -5.42
N LEU A 123 -2.48 -0.74 -6.03
CA LEU A 123 -3.15 0.37 -5.35
C LEU A 123 -4.54 0.52 -5.95
N GLY A 124 -5.60 0.33 -5.17
CA GLY A 124 -6.98 0.37 -5.65
C GLY A 124 -7.77 1.46 -4.95
N PHE A 125 -8.39 2.33 -5.71
CA PHE A 125 -9.07 3.48 -5.16
C PHE A 125 -10.48 3.59 -5.72
N VAL A 126 -11.41 3.92 -4.82
CA VAL A 126 -12.80 4.20 -5.16
C VAL A 126 -13.08 5.68 -4.94
N GLU A 127 -14.16 6.16 -5.56
CA GLU A 127 -14.50 7.57 -5.63
C GLU A 127 -13.37 8.45 -6.18
N THR A 128 -12.79 8.06 -7.32
CA THR A 128 -11.71 8.84 -7.94
C THR A 128 -12.18 10.17 -8.52
N TRP A 129 -13.47 10.26 -8.89
CA TRP A 129 -14.12 11.43 -9.52
C TRP A 129 -13.47 11.84 -10.85
N LEU A 130 -12.86 10.86 -11.52
CA LEU A 130 -12.31 11.03 -12.86
C LEU A 130 -13.42 10.97 -13.92
N ASN A 131 -13.15 11.60 -15.05
CA ASN A 131 -14.05 11.65 -16.20
C ASN A 131 -13.23 11.49 -17.49
N ASP A 132 -13.91 11.22 -18.61
CA ASP A 132 -13.26 11.01 -19.91
C ASP A 132 -12.41 12.21 -20.39
N ARG A 133 -12.61 13.40 -19.81
CA ARG A 133 -11.83 14.60 -20.14
C ARG A 133 -10.48 14.62 -19.43
N THR A 134 -10.32 13.91 -18.33
CA THR A 134 -9.05 13.80 -17.62
C THR A 134 -8.16 12.80 -18.36
N PRO A 135 -7.01 13.20 -18.91
CA PRO A 135 -6.11 12.28 -19.60
C PRO A 135 -5.39 11.37 -18.60
N ASP A 136 -5.05 10.15 -19.03
CA ASP A 136 -4.34 9.18 -18.18
C ASP A 136 -2.95 9.68 -17.75
N SER A 137 -2.34 10.57 -18.52
CA SER A 137 -1.08 11.22 -18.16
C SER A 137 -1.17 12.09 -16.91
N ALA A 138 -2.35 12.65 -16.62
CA ALA A 138 -2.56 13.50 -15.45
C ALA A 138 -2.62 12.70 -14.15
N ILE A 139 -2.96 11.41 -14.21
CA ILE A 139 -3.10 10.52 -13.04
C ILE A 139 -1.93 9.53 -12.92
N ASN A 140 -0.90 9.70 -13.73
CA ASN A 140 0.20 8.75 -13.81
C ASN A 140 1.05 8.76 -12.53
N ILE A 141 1.38 7.58 -12.01
CA ILE A 141 2.27 7.39 -10.86
C ILE A 141 3.46 6.57 -11.33
N ASP A 142 4.67 7.04 -11.03
CA ASP A 142 5.90 6.37 -11.44
C ASP A 142 5.97 4.93 -10.91
N GLY A 143 6.27 3.98 -11.81
CA GLY A 143 6.34 2.54 -11.53
C GLY A 143 4.99 1.81 -11.45
N PHE A 144 3.88 2.48 -11.79
CA PHE A 144 2.54 1.88 -11.80
C PHE A 144 1.80 2.14 -13.11
N SER A 145 1.19 1.09 -13.65
CA SER A 145 0.26 1.21 -14.77
C SER A 145 -1.17 1.40 -14.26
N VAL A 146 -1.87 2.43 -14.75
CA VAL A 146 -3.23 2.78 -14.33
C VAL A 146 -4.30 2.09 -15.18
N LEU A 147 -5.37 1.62 -14.52
CA LEU A 147 -6.59 1.13 -15.13
C LEU A 147 -7.78 1.81 -14.44
N ARG A 148 -8.69 2.36 -15.23
CA ARG A 148 -9.81 3.17 -14.74
C ARG A 148 -11.16 2.62 -15.20
N GLY A 149 -12.14 2.68 -14.32
CA GLY A 149 -13.56 2.55 -14.62
C GLY A 149 -14.25 3.83 -14.17
N ASP A 150 -14.39 4.79 -15.08
CA ASP A 150 -15.01 6.07 -14.75
C ASP A 150 -16.52 5.96 -14.73
N ARG A 151 -17.15 6.91 -14.02
CA ARG A 151 -18.60 7.01 -14.00
C ARG A 151 -19.11 7.51 -15.35
N THR A 152 -20.08 6.77 -15.88
CA THR A 152 -20.81 7.13 -17.10
C THR A 152 -22.21 7.65 -16.74
N GLU A 153 -22.89 8.26 -17.71
CA GLU A 153 -24.26 8.77 -17.55
C GLU A 153 -25.26 7.68 -17.11
N ALA A 154 -24.95 6.40 -17.38
CA ALA A 154 -25.76 5.25 -16.97
C ALA A 154 -25.96 5.15 -15.43
N SER A 155 -25.07 5.74 -14.63
CA SER A 155 -25.19 5.79 -13.17
C SER A 155 -26.31 6.72 -12.68
N LYS A 156 -26.86 7.59 -13.54
CA LYS A 156 -27.87 8.62 -13.22
C LYS A 156 -27.43 9.64 -12.16
N LYS A 157 -26.15 9.64 -11.77
CA LYS A 157 -25.56 10.55 -10.79
C LYS A 157 -24.58 11.50 -11.46
N SER A 158 -24.70 12.78 -11.15
CA SER A 158 -23.91 13.86 -11.76
C SER A 158 -22.55 14.09 -11.12
N ARG A 159 -22.34 13.62 -9.88
CA ARG A 159 -21.09 13.87 -9.13
C ARG A 159 -20.59 12.62 -8.42
N GLY A 160 -19.27 12.44 -8.47
CA GLY A 160 -18.55 11.44 -7.69
C GLY A 160 -18.38 10.10 -8.40
N GLY A 161 -18.03 9.06 -7.63
CA GLY A 161 -17.81 7.70 -8.12
C GLY A 161 -16.49 7.53 -8.86
N GLY A 162 -16.43 6.52 -9.72
CA GLY A 162 -15.24 6.09 -10.41
C GLY A 162 -14.39 5.16 -9.56
N VAL A 163 -13.85 4.15 -10.22
CA VAL A 163 -12.94 3.16 -9.64
C VAL A 163 -11.64 3.15 -10.41
N CYS A 164 -10.53 2.93 -9.71
CA CYS A 164 -9.20 2.92 -10.32
C CYS A 164 -8.33 1.84 -9.68
N LEU A 165 -7.53 1.18 -10.52
CA LEU A 165 -6.54 0.19 -10.11
C LEU A 165 -5.19 0.56 -10.72
N TYR A 166 -4.20 0.75 -9.87
CA TYR A 166 -2.80 0.85 -10.23
C TYR A 166 -2.12 -0.49 -10.03
N VAL A 167 -1.45 -0.98 -11.07
CA VAL A 167 -0.70 -2.24 -11.06
C VAL A 167 0.79 -1.92 -11.04
N ASN A 168 1.53 -2.49 -10.08
CA ASN A 168 2.96 -2.26 -9.97
C ASN A 168 3.72 -2.98 -11.09
N GLU A 169 4.48 -2.23 -11.87
CA GLU A 169 5.23 -2.75 -13.03
C GLU A 169 6.36 -3.70 -12.64
N ARG A 170 6.84 -3.62 -11.38
CA ARG A 170 7.82 -4.56 -10.82
C ARG A 170 7.21 -5.91 -10.46
N TRP A 171 5.88 -5.97 -10.30
CA TRP A 171 5.16 -7.16 -9.88
C TRP A 171 4.52 -7.90 -11.07
N ALA A 172 3.95 -7.18 -12.03
CA ALA A 172 3.39 -7.73 -13.25
C ALA A 172 3.76 -6.90 -14.48
N ASN A 173 3.88 -7.58 -15.62
CA ASN A 173 4.06 -6.90 -16.91
C ASN A 173 2.72 -6.35 -17.40
N LYS A 174 2.71 -5.14 -17.95
CA LYS A 174 1.52 -4.50 -18.55
C LYS A 174 0.83 -5.36 -19.60
N ASN A 175 1.57 -6.17 -20.37
CA ASN A 175 1.01 -7.05 -21.40
C ASN A 175 0.25 -8.25 -20.80
N ASN A 176 0.50 -8.59 -19.54
CA ASN A 176 -0.15 -9.69 -18.82
C ASN A 176 -1.34 -9.19 -17.97
N VAL A 177 -1.77 -7.96 -18.19
CA VAL A 177 -2.88 -7.30 -17.51
C VAL A 177 -4.02 -7.18 -18.52
N THR A 178 -5.13 -7.87 -18.24
CA THR A 178 -6.32 -7.87 -19.10
C THR A 178 -7.51 -7.37 -18.31
N VAL A 179 -8.17 -6.33 -18.80
CA VAL A 179 -9.45 -5.88 -18.23
C VAL A 179 -10.54 -6.84 -18.70
N TYR A 180 -11.23 -7.48 -17.76
CA TYR A 180 -12.34 -8.38 -18.08
C TYR A 180 -13.60 -7.60 -18.40
N GLU A 181 -13.94 -6.63 -17.56
CA GLU A 181 -15.17 -5.85 -17.69
C GLU A 181 -15.06 -4.55 -16.90
N LYS A 182 -15.83 -3.57 -17.35
CA LYS A 182 -16.08 -2.31 -16.65
C LYS A 182 -17.59 -2.15 -16.60
N ILE A 183 -18.15 -2.14 -15.40
CA ILE A 183 -19.58 -1.99 -15.20
C ILE A 183 -19.80 -0.69 -14.45
N CYS A 184 -20.69 0.13 -14.99
CA CYS A 184 -21.15 1.35 -14.35
C CYS A 184 -22.68 1.34 -14.38
N THR A 185 -23.29 1.09 -13.22
CA THR A 185 -24.74 1.11 -13.03
C THR A 185 -25.10 2.03 -11.86
N PRO A 186 -26.37 2.36 -11.66
CA PRO A 186 -26.79 3.11 -10.47
C PRO A 186 -26.48 2.40 -9.15
N HIS A 187 -26.44 1.06 -9.18
CA HIS A 187 -26.31 0.19 -8.00
C HIS A 187 -24.87 -0.20 -7.68
N ILE A 188 -24.03 -0.36 -8.71
CA ILE A 188 -22.64 -0.79 -8.57
C ILE A 188 -21.74 -0.24 -9.67
N GLU A 189 -20.53 0.14 -9.25
CA GLU A 189 -19.39 0.40 -10.13
C GLU A 189 -18.35 -0.68 -9.90
N LEU A 190 -17.99 -1.40 -10.97
CA LEU A 190 -17.09 -2.54 -10.91
C LEU A 190 -16.03 -2.42 -12.01
N LEU A 191 -14.77 -2.60 -11.61
CA LEU A 191 -13.63 -2.80 -12.51
C LEU A 191 -13.01 -4.16 -12.22
N SER A 192 -13.17 -5.09 -13.16
CA SER A 192 -12.63 -6.44 -13.07
C SER A 192 -11.39 -6.58 -13.93
N VAL A 193 -10.27 -6.97 -13.34
CA VAL A 193 -8.96 -7.05 -14.00
C VAL A 193 -8.31 -8.38 -13.68
N ASN A 194 -7.87 -9.09 -14.71
CA ASN A 194 -7.07 -10.29 -14.59
C ASN A 194 -5.60 -9.96 -14.83
N VAL A 195 -4.74 -10.45 -13.94
CA VAL A 195 -3.30 -10.17 -13.98
C VAL A 195 -2.53 -11.46 -13.75
N ARG A 196 -1.52 -11.69 -14.60
CA ARG A 196 -0.53 -12.74 -14.39
C ARG A 196 0.82 -12.13 -14.00
N PRO A 197 1.22 -12.19 -12.71
CA PRO A 197 2.50 -11.62 -12.27
C PRO A 197 3.70 -12.43 -12.76
N TYR A 198 4.89 -11.84 -12.62
CA TYR A 198 6.16 -12.54 -12.95
C TYR A 198 6.38 -13.80 -12.12
N TYR A 199 5.87 -13.80 -10.89
CA TYR A 199 5.94 -14.95 -10.00
C TYR A 199 4.57 -15.22 -9.40
N LEU A 200 4.04 -16.41 -9.69
CA LEU A 200 2.83 -16.93 -9.10
C LEU A 200 3.08 -18.38 -8.66
N PRO A 201 2.60 -18.83 -7.48
CA PRO A 201 2.60 -20.25 -7.13
C PRO A 201 1.94 -21.09 -8.22
N ARG A 202 2.44 -22.30 -8.45
CA ARG A 202 1.87 -23.24 -9.45
C ARG A 202 0.42 -23.62 -9.16
N GLU A 203 -0.03 -23.39 -7.94
CA GLU A 203 -1.40 -23.64 -7.46
C GLU A 203 -2.40 -22.66 -8.10
N PHE A 204 -1.94 -21.54 -8.65
CA PHE A 204 -2.81 -20.51 -9.21
C PHE A 204 -2.46 -20.21 -10.66
N THR A 205 -3.50 -19.99 -11.47
CA THR A 205 -3.36 -19.66 -12.89
C THR A 205 -3.20 -18.17 -13.12
N SER A 206 -3.95 -17.34 -12.41
CA SER A 206 -3.86 -15.87 -12.46
C SER A 206 -4.43 -15.23 -11.20
N VAL A 207 -4.40 -13.91 -11.14
CA VAL A 207 -5.04 -13.11 -10.10
C VAL A 207 -6.11 -12.24 -10.75
N VAL A 208 -7.37 -12.43 -10.35
CA VAL A 208 -8.51 -11.60 -10.76
C VAL A 208 -8.86 -10.65 -9.62
N ILE A 209 -8.97 -9.37 -9.94
CA ILE A 209 -9.22 -8.28 -8.99
C ILE A 209 -10.47 -7.56 -9.44
N ASN A 210 -11.41 -7.42 -8.51
CA ASN A 210 -12.66 -6.73 -8.67
C ASN A 210 -12.62 -5.51 -7.74
N ILE A 211 -12.44 -4.31 -8.29
CA ILE A 211 -12.63 -3.06 -7.53
C ILE A 211 -14.10 -2.71 -7.56
N VAL A 212 -14.74 -2.65 -6.40
CA VAL A 212 -16.17 -2.44 -6.24
C VAL A 212 -16.45 -1.14 -5.50
N TYR A 213 -17.40 -0.36 -6.00
CA TYR A 213 -17.99 0.74 -5.27
C TYR A 213 -19.52 0.64 -5.33
N ILE A 214 -20.14 0.54 -4.16
CA ILE A 214 -21.60 0.53 -4.00
C ILE A 214 -22.02 1.90 -3.46
N PRO A 215 -22.65 2.77 -4.28
CA PRO A 215 -22.86 4.17 -3.92
C PRO A 215 -23.96 4.39 -2.86
N GLU A 216 -24.94 3.50 -2.73
CA GLU A 216 -26.01 3.61 -1.72
C GLU A 216 -26.41 2.24 -1.15
N THR A 217 -26.79 2.21 0.12
CA THR A 217 -27.16 0.97 0.83
C THR A 217 -28.52 0.40 0.42
N ASN A 218 -29.47 1.26 0.04
CA ASN A 218 -30.82 0.87 -0.45
C ASN A 218 -30.76 0.03 -1.74
N LEU A 219 -29.73 0.23 -2.58
CA LEU A 219 -29.51 -0.49 -3.83
C LEU A 219 -28.61 -1.73 -3.65
N GLY A 220 -28.35 -2.11 -2.40
CA GLY A 220 -27.47 -3.22 -2.05
C GLY A 220 -27.86 -4.58 -2.64
N PRO A 221 -29.13 -5.04 -2.56
CA PRO A 221 -29.51 -6.37 -3.06
C PRO A 221 -29.24 -6.56 -4.55
N GLU A 222 -29.62 -5.60 -5.38
CA GLU A 222 -29.41 -5.64 -6.83
C GLU A 222 -27.90 -5.58 -7.17
N ALA A 223 -27.14 -4.78 -6.42
CA ALA A 223 -25.68 -4.72 -6.56
C ALA A 223 -25.03 -6.06 -6.20
N ILE A 224 -25.48 -6.72 -5.13
CA ILE A 224 -24.97 -8.02 -4.68
C ILE A 224 -25.31 -9.11 -5.70
N GLU A 225 -26.54 -9.14 -6.23
CA GLU A 225 -26.95 -10.10 -7.25
C GLU A 225 -26.10 -9.96 -8.52
N LEU A 226 -25.94 -8.74 -9.03
CA LEU A 226 -25.13 -8.47 -10.20
C LEU A 226 -23.65 -8.84 -9.96
N LEU A 227 -23.09 -8.46 -8.81
CA LEU A 227 -21.73 -8.84 -8.44
C LEU A 227 -21.57 -10.36 -8.39
N THR A 228 -22.50 -11.06 -7.76
CA THR A 228 -22.47 -12.52 -7.60
C THR A 228 -22.52 -13.22 -8.94
N SER A 229 -23.38 -12.77 -9.85
CA SER A 229 -23.41 -13.28 -11.23
C SER A 229 -22.05 -13.12 -11.93
N ARG A 230 -21.41 -11.95 -11.80
CA ARG A 230 -20.08 -11.72 -12.40
C ARG A 230 -18.98 -12.57 -11.78
N ILE A 231 -18.99 -12.75 -10.47
CA ILE A 231 -18.02 -13.62 -9.80
C ILE A 231 -18.20 -15.08 -10.25
N ASN A 232 -19.43 -15.57 -10.37
CA ASN A 232 -19.71 -16.92 -10.87
C ASN A 232 -19.22 -17.13 -12.32
N ASP A 233 -19.40 -16.13 -13.19
CA ASP A 233 -18.85 -16.14 -14.55
C ASP A 233 -17.32 -16.23 -14.54
N GLN A 234 -16.67 -15.46 -13.66
CA GLN A 234 -15.21 -15.44 -13.50
C GLN A 234 -14.66 -16.77 -12.95
N GLU A 235 -15.40 -17.41 -12.04
CA GLU A 235 -15.07 -18.74 -11.52
C GLU A 235 -15.17 -19.82 -12.58
N THR A 236 -16.23 -19.77 -13.41
CA THR A 236 -16.41 -20.68 -14.53
C THR A 236 -15.27 -20.54 -15.54
N ARG A 237 -14.83 -19.30 -15.83
CA ARG A 237 -13.76 -19.03 -16.78
C ARG A 237 -12.36 -19.40 -16.26
N SER A 238 -12.13 -19.27 -14.95
CA SER A 238 -10.81 -19.41 -14.36
C SER A 238 -10.86 -19.99 -12.95
N PRO A 239 -11.21 -21.28 -12.76
CA PRO A 239 -11.51 -21.85 -11.43
C PRO A 239 -10.32 -21.74 -10.46
N ASP A 240 -9.10 -22.00 -10.95
CA ASP A 240 -7.87 -21.98 -10.15
C ASP A 240 -7.24 -20.58 -9.98
N ALA A 241 -7.88 -19.52 -10.46
CA ALA A 241 -7.38 -18.16 -10.23
C ALA A 241 -7.63 -17.70 -8.80
N ILE A 242 -6.78 -16.81 -8.29
CA ILE A 242 -7.04 -16.07 -7.05
C ILE A 242 -8.06 -14.99 -7.37
N LYS A 243 -9.17 -14.90 -6.63
CA LYS A 243 -10.13 -13.81 -6.79
C LYS A 243 -10.08 -12.90 -5.58
N LEU A 244 -9.93 -11.61 -5.82
CA LEU A 244 -9.97 -10.56 -4.82
C LEU A 244 -11.11 -9.61 -5.17
N ILE A 245 -12.00 -9.38 -4.24
CA ILE A 245 -13.07 -8.39 -4.35
C ILE A 245 -12.79 -7.35 -3.29
N VAL A 246 -12.48 -6.13 -3.70
CA VAL A 246 -12.04 -5.06 -2.79
C VAL A 246 -12.75 -3.77 -3.13
N GLY A 247 -12.98 -2.94 -2.12
CA GLY A 247 -13.54 -1.61 -2.31
C GLY A 247 -14.45 -1.20 -1.19
N ASP A 248 -15.33 -0.23 -1.46
CA ASP A 248 -16.24 0.34 -0.48
C ASP A 248 -17.65 -0.19 -0.73
N PHE A 249 -18.15 -0.94 0.25
CA PHE A 249 -19.45 -1.60 0.21
C PHE A 249 -20.50 -0.80 0.97
N ASN A 250 -20.14 0.33 1.59
CA ASN A 250 -20.93 1.07 2.57
C ASN A 250 -21.43 0.15 3.71
N HIS A 251 -22.50 -0.61 3.52
CA HIS A 251 -23.02 -1.55 4.53
C HIS A 251 -23.44 -2.92 3.94
N CYS A 252 -23.13 -3.17 2.68
CA CYS A 252 -23.49 -4.42 2.00
C CYS A 252 -22.48 -5.53 2.35
N LEU A 253 -22.97 -6.65 2.85
CA LEU A 253 -22.16 -7.84 3.14
C LEU A 253 -22.41 -8.90 2.07
N LEU A 254 -21.34 -9.59 1.66
CA LEU A 254 -21.41 -10.65 0.65
C LEU A 254 -21.52 -12.06 1.25
N ASP A 255 -21.53 -12.18 2.58
CA ASP A 255 -21.39 -13.45 3.30
C ASP A 255 -22.48 -14.47 2.91
N THR A 256 -23.71 -14.01 2.70
CA THR A 256 -24.84 -14.87 2.28
C THR A 256 -24.78 -15.23 0.79
N ALA A 257 -24.33 -14.30 -0.05
CA ALA A 257 -24.34 -14.48 -1.50
C ALA A 257 -23.14 -15.26 -2.03
N LEU A 258 -21.99 -15.12 -1.37
CA LEU A 258 -20.71 -15.74 -1.73
C LEU A 258 -20.11 -16.46 -0.51
N PRO A 259 -20.66 -17.62 -0.07
CA PRO A 259 -20.24 -18.30 1.16
C PRO A 259 -18.80 -18.84 1.10
N HIS A 260 -18.26 -19.04 -0.10
CA HIS A 260 -16.87 -19.48 -0.32
C HIS A 260 -15.85 -18.33 -0.32
N TYR A 261 -16.31 -17.09 -0.18
CA TYR A 261 -15.46 -15.92 -0.11
C TYR A 261 -15.30 -15.46 1.34
N HIS A 262 -14.05 -15.31 1.75
CA HIS A 262 -13.69 -14.93 3.11
C HIS A 262 -13.30 -13.47 3.18
N GLN A 263 -13.88 -12.77 4.14
CA GLN A 263 -13.59 -11.37 4.44
C GLN A 263 -12.27 -11.24 5.23
N HIS A 264 -11.42 -10.25 4.92
CA HIS A 264 -10.09 -10.07 5.56
C HIS A 264 -9.85 -8.71 6.26
N VAL A 265 -10.77 -7.75 6.16
CA VAL A 265 -10.61 -6.42 6.77
C VAL A 265 -11.20 -6.39 8.17
N THR A 266 -10.35 -6.23 9.17
CA THR A 266 -10.77 -6.19 10.58
C THR A 266 -10.58 -4.83 11.22
N CYS A 267 -10.01 -3.86 10.49
CA CYS A 267 -9.74 -2.51 10.96
C CYS A 267 -10.86 -1.54 10.56
N THR A 268 -11.02 -0.48 11.35
CA THR A 268 -11.98 0.59 11.03
C THR A 268 -11.45 1.44 9.88
N THR A 269 -12.33 1.74 8.93
CA THR A 269 -11.97 2.46 7.70
C THR A 269 -12.63 3.83 7.64
N ARG A 270 -13.74 4.06 8.34
CA ARG A 270 -14.35 5.38 8.48
C ARG A 270 -14.81 5.61 9.92
N GLY A 271 -14.08 6.42 10.68
CA GLY A 271 -14.34 6.59 12.10
C GLY A 271 -14.30 5.25 12.86
N THR A 272 -15.45 4.80 13.37
CA THR A 272 -15.60 3.53 14.10
C THR A 272 -16.14 2.39 13.23
N THR A 273 -16.50 2.63 11.97
CA THR A 273 -17.10 1.63 11.08
C THR A 273 -16.08 1.09 10.07
N THR A 274 -16.34 -0.13 9.59
CA THR A 274 -15.58 -0.77 8.51
C THR A 274 -16.52 -0.87 7.30
N LEU A 275 -16.34 0.05 6.34
CA LEU A 275 -17.13 0.10 5.10
C LEU A 275 -16.33 -0.49 3.93
N ASP A 276 -15.02 -0.32 3.97
CA ASP A 276 -14.09 -0.84 2.97
C ASP A 276 -13.77 -2.30 3.31
N LEU A 277 -14.19 -3.22 2.44
CA LEU A 277 -14.06 -4.66 2.66
C LEU A 277 -13.15 -5.30 1.60
N CYS A 278 -12.60 -6.45 1.95
CA CYS A 278 -11.85 -7.30 1.04
C CYS A 278 -12.31 -8.74 1.22
N TYR A 279 -12.78 -9.35 0.14
CA TYR A 279 -13.17 -10.75 0.06
C TYR A 279 -12.22 -11.52 -0.84
N SER A 280 -11.93 -12.79 -0.51
CA SER A 280 -11.21 -13.69 -1.40
C SER A 280 -11.63 -15.14 -1.28
N ASN A 281 -11.42 -15.91 -2.33
CA ASN A 281 -11.65 -17.37 -2.33
C ASN A 281 -10.65 -18.18 -1.48
N ILE A 282 -9.66 -17.53 -0.85
CA ILE A 282 -8.69 -18.19 0.02
C ILE A 282 -8.95 -17.81 1.50
N PRO A 283 -9.16 -18.77 2.41
CA PRO A 283 -9.34 -18.49 3.83
C PRO A 283 -8.04 -17.98 4.48
N ASP A 284 -8.17 -17.04 5.42
CA ASP A 284 -7.06 -16.38 6.15
C ASP A 284 -5.89 -15.94 5.24
N ALA A 285 -6.21 -15.51 4.03
CA ALA A 285 -5.23 -15.10 3.03
C ALA A 285 -4.46 -13.83 3.43
N TYR A 286 -5.12 -12.90 4.13
CA TYR A 286 -4.58 -11.57 4.39
C TYR A 286 -4.60 -11.15 5.87
N LYS A 287 -3.70 -10.24 6.19
CA LYS A 287 -3.77 -9.38 7.37
C LYS A 287 -4.04 -7.96 6.91
N SER A 288 -5.12 -7.36 7.38
CA SER A 288 -5.40 -5.93 7.18
C SER A 288 -4.64 -5.08 8.21
N ILE A 289 -4.12 -3.94 7.75
CA ILE A 289 -3.49 -2.91 8.57
C ILE A 289 -4.07 -1.57 8.11
N PRO A 290 -4.62 -0.74 9.02
CA PRO A 290 -5.08 0.58 8.64
C PRO A 290 -3.88 1.48 8.31
N LEU A 291 -4.04 2.27 7.26
CA LEU A 291 -3.16 3.33 6.82
C LEU A 291 -3.88 4.68 6.97
N PRO A 292 -3.15 5.79 7.13
CA PRO A 292 -3.77 7.10 7.22
C PRO A 292 -4.60 7.42 5.94
N PRO A 293 -5.61 8.30 6.08
CA PRO A 293 -6.34 8.81 4.92
C PRO A 293 -5.39 9.58 4.00
N LEU A 294 -5.69 9.58 2.70
CA LEU A 294 -5.00 10.46 1.76
C LEU A 294 -5.69 11.82 1.76
N GLY A 295 -4.90 12.87 1.97
CA GLY A 295 -5.35 14.25 2.02
C GLY A 295 -6.50 14.45 3.01
N ALA A 296 -7.57 15.11 2.55
CA ALA A 296 -8.78 15.36 3.33
C ALA A 296 -9.85 14.27 3.22
N SER A 297 -9.49 13.03 2.84
CA SER A 297 -10.45 11.92 2.89
C SER A 297 -10.81 11.60 4.35
N ASP A 298 -12.07 11.26 4.60
CA ASP A 298 -12.54 10.74 5.89
C ASP A 298 -12.43 9.21 5.99
N HIS A 299 -11.94 8.55 4.93
CA HIS A 299 -11.64 7.12 4.94
C HIS A 299 -10.14 6.86 5.10
N ASN A 300 -9.81 6.01 6.05
CA ASN A 300 -8.49 5.38 6.17
C ASN A 300 -8.29 4.39 5.03
N ASN A 301 -7.09 4.35 4.48
CA ASN A 301 -6.72 3.30 3.54
C ASN A 301 -6.44 2.00 4.30
N VAL A 302 -6.51 0.88 3.61
CA VAL A 302 -6.23 -0.45 4.15
C VAL A 302 -5.07 -1.06 3.39
N TYR A 303 -4.07 -1.53 4.12
CA TYR A 303 -2.97 -2.33 3.59
C TYR A 303 -3.16 -3.80 3.90
N LEU A 304 -3.35 -4.61 2.86
CA LEU A 304 -3.47 -6.06 2.91
C LEU A 304 -2.10 -6.71 2.73
N ILE A 305 -1.65 -7.38 3.79
CA ILE A 305 -0.41 -8.17 3.79
C ILE A 305 -0.74 -9.65 3.63
N PRO A 306 -0.21 -10.34 2.61
CA PRO A 306 -0.47 -11.75 2.42
C PRO A 306 0.13 -12.58 3.56
N LYS A 307 -0.72 -13.37 4.22
CA LYS A 307 -0.34 -14.38 5.22
C LYS A 307 -0.06 -15.74 4.59
N TYR A 308 -0.72 -15.99 3.45
CA TYR A 308 -0.77 -17.26 2.76
C TYR A 308 0.59 -17.94 2.56
N ARG A 309 0.58 -19.27 2.71
CA ARG A 309 1.72 -20.15 2.45
C ARG A 309 1.28 -21.20 1.42
N PRO A 310 2.03 -21.38 0.32
CA PRO A 310 1.73 -22.41 -0.67
C PRO A 310 1.70 -23.78 -0.05
N VAL A 311 0.82 -24.62 -0.59
CA VAL A 311 0.64 -26.01 -0.18
C VAL A 311 1.97 -26.79 -0.24
N LEU A 312 2.80 -26.52 -1.26
CA LEU A 312 4.12 -27.14 -1.38
C LEU A 312 5.04 -26.87 -0.17
N LYS A 313 4.88 -25.74 0.51
CA LYS A 313 5.71 -25.37 1.68
C LYS A 313 5.08 -25.75 3.02
N THR A 314 3.82 -26.12 3.04
CA THR A 314 3.09 -26.51 4.25
C THR A 314 2.99 -28.03 4.40
N LYS A 315 2.88 -28.76 3.29
CA LYS A 315 2.87 -30.23 3.30
C LYS A 315 4.27 -30.80 3.60
N LYS A 316 4.32 -31.86 4.40
CA LYS A 316 5.55 -32.62 4.63
C LYS A 316 5.94 -33.35 3.35
N PRO A 317 7.24 -33.43 3.00
CA PRO A 317 7.68 -34.21 1.85
C PRO A 317 7.33 -35.69 2.07
N THR A 318 6.72 -36.31 1.06
CA THR A 318 6.45 -37.74 1.04
C THR A 318 7.46 -38.43 0.14
N THR A 319 8.18 -39.40 0.70
CA THR A 319 9.06 -40.27 -0.07
C THR A 319 8.19 -41.29 -0.80
N ARG A 320 8.27 -41.33 -2.13
CA ARG A 320 7.69 -42.41 -2.92
C ARG A 320 8.82 -43.31 -3.38
N VAL A 321 8.71 -44.61 -3.10
CA VAL A 321 9.59 -45.61 -3.70
C VAL A 321 9.12 -45.75 -5.15
N VAL A 322 9.96 -45.31 -6.08
CA VAL A 322 9.74 -45.56 -7.50
C VAL A 322 10.45 -46.88 -7.80
N GLU A 323 9.68 -47.92 -8.07
CA GLU A 323 10.25 -49.14 -8.64
C GLU A 323 10.66 -48.83 -10.08
N GLU A 324 11.97 -48.68 -10.30
CA GLU A 324 12.52 -48.68 -11.65
C GLU A 324 12.27 -50.05 -12.26
N CYS A 325 11.39 -50.13 -13.26
CA CYS A 325 11.30 -51.30 -14.11
C CYS A 325 12.63 -51.43 -14.85
N LEU A 326 13.45 -52.40 -14.41
CA LEU A 326 14.66 -52.79 -15.13
C LEU A 326 14.31 -53.10 -16.60
N PRO A 327 15.16 -52.74 -17.58
CA PRO A 327 14.87 -52.84 -19.01
C PRO A 327 14.70 -54.27 -19.55
N ILE A 328 14.67 -55.28 -18.69
CA ILE A 328 14.70 -56.71 -19.06
C ILE A 328 13.34 -57.19 -19.60
N LYS A 329 12.22 -56.52 -19.31
CA LYS A 329 10.90 -56.97 -19.75
C LYS A 329 10.40 -56.44 -21.09
N LYS A 330 11.14 -55.55 -21.78
CA LYS A 330 10.71 -55.08 -23.12
C LYS A 330 10.96 -56.10 -24.23
N GLU A 331 12.06 -56.86 -24.16
CA GLU A 331 12.37 -57.87 -25.19
C GLU A 331 11.55 -59.16 -25.01
N GLU A 332 11.26 -59.58 -23.77
CA GLU A 332 10.38 -60.74 -23.53
C GLU A 332 8.91 -60.46 -23.89
N MET A 333 8.43 -59.22 -23.71
CA MET A 333 7.08 -58.82 -24.12
C MET A 333 6.93 -58.73 -25.65
N LEU A 334 8.00 -58.40 -26.39
CA LEU A 334 7.97 -58.40 -27.85
C LEU A 334 7.98 -59.82 -28.45
N LYS A 335 8.61 -60.78 -27.76
CA LYS A 335 8.64 -62.20 -28.16
C LYS A 335 7.35 -62.98 -27.86
N MET A 336 6.43 -62.41 -27.08
CA MET A 336 5.07 -62.96 -26.89
C MET A 336 4.02 -62.37 -27.84
N LEU A 337 4.42 -61.46 -28.74
CA LEU A 337 3.55 -60.77 -29.71
C LEU A 337 3.93 -61.06 -31.18
N CYS A 338 4.86 -61.98 -31.42
CA CYS A 338 5.11 -62.65 -32.70
C CYS A 338 4.94 -64.16 -32.48
#